data_AF-A0A7L4ZYI7-F1
#
_entry.id   AF-A0A7L4ZYI7-F1
#
_cell.length_a   1.000
_cell.length_b   1.000
_cell.length_c   1.000
_cell.angle_alpha   90.00
_cell.angle_beta   90.00
_cell.angle_gamma   90.00
#
_symmetry.space_group_name_H-M   'P 1'
#
loop_
_entity.id
_entity.type
_entity.pdbx_description
1 polymer ?
#
loop_
_entity_poly.entity_id
_entity_poly.type
_entity_poly.pdbx_seq_one_letter_code
_entity_poly.pdbx_strand_id
1 'polypeptide(L)'
;MLKSKFVSDILTLLLDADDAVDALQHQLAFLEEDDLEYTTRGVIIAFKQLPGIEAYRCAADGYYPGVTIKSTELEVGADATLVVDNGLIDYLEIWAFGGVYPSHELKQYELEQVWQNSPGRKVSSEDSK
;
A
#
# COMPACT_ATOMS: atom_id res chain seq x y z
N MET A 1 -10.41 5.86 -9.01
CA MET A 1 -9.51 6.64 -8.14
C MET A 1 -9.64 6.12 -6.71
N LEU A 2 -8.52 5.91 -6.04
CA LEU A 2 -8.47 5.50 -4.64
C LEU A 2 -9.22 6.51 -3.75
N LYS A 3 -10.00 5.99 -2.82
CA LYS A 3 -10.82 6.76 -1.88
C LYS A 3 -10.12 6.89 -0.53
N SER A 4 -9.42 5.83 -0.12
CA SER A 4 -8.66 5.77 1.11
C SER A 4 -7.38 6.56 0.98
N LYS A 5 -7.25 7.59 1.83
CA LYS A 5 -5.98 8.31 1.99
C LYS A 5 -4.91 7.38 2.55
N PHE A 6 -5.26 6.50 3.49
CA PHE A 6 -4.33 5.55 4.10
C PHE A 6 -3.70 4.63 3.04
N VAL A 7 -4.54 4.02 2.20
CA VAL A 7 -4.07 3.17 1.08
C VAL A 7 -3.26 3.99 0.09
N SER A 8 -3.71 5.19 -0.27
CA SER A 8 -2.98 6.07 -1.20
C SER A 8 -1.60 6.47 -0.65
N ASP A 9 -1.48 6.77 0.63
CA ASP A 9 -0.22 7.15 1.26
C ASP A 9 0.75 5.96 1.30
N ILE A 10 0.26 4.75 1.60
CA ILE A 10 1.05 3.52 1.57
C ILE A 10 1.57 3.25 0.15
N LEU A 11 0.69 3.27 -0.86
CA LEU A 11 1.08 3.02 -2.24
C LEU A 11 2.06 4.07 -2.74
N THR A 12 1.85 5.34 -2.39
CA THR A 12 2.79 6.41 -2.74
C THR A 12 4.17 6.15 -2.14
N LEU A 13 4.24 5.69 -0.89
CA LEU A 13 5.53 5.37 -0.26
C LEU A 13 6.17 4.12 -0.87
N LEU A 14 5.42 3.04 -1.11
CA LEU A 14 5.93 1.84 -1.76
C LEU A 14 6.43 2.11 -3.18
N LEU A 15 5.79 3.06 -3.86
CA LEU A 15 6.09 3.45 -5.24
C LEU A 15 6.97 4.71 -5.33
N ASP A 16 7.69 5.05 -4.26
CA ASP A 16 8.67 6.13 -4.26
C ASP A 16 10.08 5.52 -4.29
N ALA A 17 10.37 4.79 -5.37
CA ALA A 17 11.63 4.10 -5.63
C ALA A 17 12.02 4.18 -7.12
N ASP A 18 13.15 3.56 -7.50
CA ASP A 18 13.84 3.71 -8.80
C ASP A 18 12.97 3.40 -10.05
N ASP A 19 13.44 3.83 -11.23
CA ASP A 19 12.78 3.85 -12.57
C ASP A 19 11.74 2.76 -12.92
N ALA A 20 11.87 1.51 -12.42
CA ALA A 20 10.88 0.45 -12.62
C ALA A 20 9.52 0.76 -11.97
N VAL A 21 9.53 1.66 -10.98
CA VAL A 21 8.40 2.07 -10.15
C VAL A 21 7.58 3.17 -10.81
N ASP A 22 8.16 3.94 -11.73
CA ASP A 22 7.46 5.00 -12.46
C ASP A 22 6.22 4.45 -13.18
N ALA A 23 6.34 3.32 -13.86
CA ALA A 23 5.22 2.70 -14.58
C ALA A 23 4.08 2.31 -13.61
N LEU A 24 4.40 1.73 -12.46
CA LEU A 24 3.43 1.37 -11.42
C LEU A 24 2.78 2.61 -10.79
N GLN A 25 3.54 3.69 -10.61
CA GLN A 25 3.00 4.95 -10.10
C GLN A 25 1.93 5.54 -11.04
N HIS A 26 2.14 5.46 -12.36
CA HIS A 26 1.13 5.90 -13.32
C HIS A 26 -0.15 5.05 -13.28
N GLN A 27 -0.06 3.78 -12.86
CA GLN A 27 -1.24 2.91 -12.73
C GLN A 27 -2.19 3.40 -11.62
N LEU A 28 -1.72 4.11 -10.60
CA LEU A 28 -2.56 4.59 -9.48
C LEU A 28 -3.79 5.40 -9.95
N ALA A 29 -3.67 6.15 -11.05
CA ALA A 29 -4.78 6.91 -11.64
C ALA A 29 -5.88 6.00 -12.23
N PHE A 30 -5.55 4.74 -12.50
CA PHE A 30 -6.40 3.72 -13.09
C PHE A 30 -6.80 2.62 -12.10
N LEU A 31 -6.63 2.87 -10.80
CA LEU A 31 -7.08 1.95 -9.75
C LEU A 31 -8.30 2.49 -9.01
N GLU A 32 -9.16 1.56 -8.62
CA GLU A 32 -10.21 1.74 -7.63
C GLU A 32 -10.08 0.65 -6.58
N GLU A 33 -10.28 1.00 -5.31
CA GLU A 33 -10.49 -0.01 -4.26
C GLU A 33 -11.78 -0.77 -4.59
N ASP A 34 -11.68 -2.10 -4.65
CA ASP A 34 -12.80 -2.99 -4.97
C ASP A 34 -13.32 -3.66 -3.70
N ASP A 35 -12.57 -4.65 -3.21
CA ASP A 35 -12.90 -5.42 -2.01
C ASP A 35 -11.87 -5.23 -0.91
N LEU A 36 -12.36 -5.15 0.34
CA LEU A 36 -11.54 -5.11 1.54
C LEU A 36 -11.85 -6.34 2.40
N GLU A 37 -10.90 -7.24 2.52
CA GLU A 37 -11.01 -8.43 3.35
C GLU A 37 -10.23 -8.25 4.65
N TYR A 38 -10.93 -7.84 5.71
CA TYR A 38 -10.36 -7.79 7.05
C TYR A 38 -10.31 -9.18 7.66
N THR A 39 -9.11 -9.60 8.03
CA THR A 39 -8.85 -10.82 8.80
C THR A 39 -8.47 -10.46 10.23
N THR A 40 -8.33 -11.46 11.09
CA THR A 40 -7.78 -11.23 12.44
C THR A 40 -6.37 -10.67 12.41
N ARG A 41 -5.58 -10.92 11.36
CA ARG A 41 -4.15 -10.57 11.31
C ARG A 41 -3.82 -9.42 10.39
N GLY A 42 -4.79 -8.90 9.65
CA GLY A 42 -4.48 -7.93 8.61
C GLY A 42 -5.68 -7.61 7.75
N VAL A 43 -5.41 -6.95 6.63
CA VAL A 43 -6.41 -6.65 5.60
C VAL A 43 -5.80 -6.84 4.22
N ILE A 44 -6.56 -7.43 3.31
CA ILE A 44 -6.27 -7.45 1.88
C ILE A 44 -7.17 -6.42 1.22
N ILE A 45 -6.56 -5.50 0.46
CA ILE A 45 -7.26 -4.49 -0.34
C ILE A 45 -7.05 -4.84 -1.81
N ALA A 46 -8.07 -5.40 -2.44
CA ALA A 46 -8.06 -5.71 -3.86
C ALA A 46 -8.34 -4.45 -4.69
N PHE A 47 -7.67 -4.33 -5.84
CA PHE A 47 -7.88 -3.21 -6.74
C PHE A 47 -8.58 -3.63 -8.02
N LYS A 48 -9.61 -2.87 -8.37
CA LYS A 48 -10.20 -2.90 -9.70
C LYS A 48 -9.38 -2.05 -10.65
N GLN A 49 -8.95 -2.69 -11.72
CA GLN A 49 -8.21 -2.07 -12.82
C GLN A 49 -9.17 -1.38 -13.80
N LEU A 50 -8.97 -0.09 -14.04
CA LEU A 50 -9.78 0.71 -14.95
C LEU A 50 -9.27 0.64 -16.40
N PRO A 51 -10.14 0.88 -17.40
CA PRO A 51 -9.73 0.94 -18.80
C PRO A 51 -8.57 1.92 -19.02
N GLY A 52 -7.54 1.47 -19.75
CA GLY A 52 -6.34 2.27 -20.05
C GLY A 52 -5.12 1.95 -19.18
N ILE A 53 -5.29 1.22 -18.06
CA ILE A 53 -4.17 0.79 -17.21
C ILE A 53 -3.10 0.00 -17.98
N GLU A 54 -3.53 -0.75 -19.00
CA GLU A 54 -2.70 -1.59 -19.85
C GLU A 54 -1.56 -0.83 -20.53
N ALA A 55 -1.73 0.48 -20.77
CA ALA A 55 -0.69 1.33 -21.34
C ALA A 55 0.53 1.50 -20.40
N TYR A 56 0.35 1.20 -19.11
CA TYR A 56 1.35 1.33 -18.05
C TYR A 56 1.81 -0.03 -17.52
N ARG A 57 1.42 -1.13 -18.16
CA ARG A 57 1.92 -2.47 -17.83
C ARG A 57 3.44 -2.50 -17.95
N CYS A 58 4.12 -3.02 -16.94
CA CYS A 58 5.58 -3.12 -16.91
C CYS A 58 6.05 -4.57 -16.73
N ALA A 59 7.36 -4.78 -16.60
CA ALA A 59 7.94 -6.11 -16.37
C ALA A 59 7.99 -6.50 -14.88
N ALA A 60 7.46 -5.66 -13.98
CA ALA A 60 7.43 -5.92 -12.55
C ALA A 60 6.44 -7.04 -12.23
N ASP A 61 6.78 -7.91 -11.28
CA ASP A 61 5.92 -9.01 -10.86
C ASP A 61 6.34 -9.49 -9.46
N GLY A 62 5.36 -9.90 -8.66
CA GLY A 62 5.57 -10.44 -7.31
C GLY A 62 5.28 -9.44 -6.18
N TYR A 63 6.02 -9.60 -5.08
CA TYR A 63 5.73 -8.98 -3.79
C TYR A 63 6.73 -7.87 -3.47
N TYR A 64 6.21 -6.69 -3.17
CA TYR A 64 6.97 -5.49 -2.87
C TYR A 64 6.65 -5.02 -1.45
N PRO A 65 7.26 -5.65 -0.42
CA PRO A 65 7.17 -5.16 0.94
C PRO A 65 8.03 -3.92 1.10
N GLY A 66 7.70 -3.05 2.04
CA GLY A 66 8.58 -1.91 2.28
C GLY A 66 8.06 -0.80 3.16
N VAL A 67 6.78 -0.79 3.51
CA VAL A 67 6.20 0.22 4.39
C VAL A 67 5.80 -0.41 5.71
N THR A 68 6.41 0.07 6.80
CA THR A 68 5.94 -0.23 8.16
C THR A 68 4.83 0.75 8.53
N ILE A 69 3.88 0.28 9.33
CA ILE A 69 2.74 1.02 9.83
C ILE A 69 2.75 0.96 11.35
N LYS A 70 2.69 2.12 12.00
CA LYS A 70 2.43 2.24 13.43
C LYS A 70 1.10 2.92 13.66
N SER A 71 0.38 2.48 14.68
CA SER A 71 -0.88 3.07 15.12
C SER A 71 -1.10 2.73 16.58
N THR A 72 -1.86 3.58 17.29
CA THR A 72 -2.30 3.27 18.66
C THR A 72 -3.24 2.05 18.71
N GLU A 73 -3.84 1.68 17.57
CA GLU A 73 -4.69 0.50 17.42
C GLU A 73 -3.89 -0.78 17.10
N LEU A 74 -2.57 -0.66 16.88
CA LEU A 74 -1.67 -1.78 16.58
C LEU A 74 -0.64 -1.91 17.70
N GLU A 75 -0.71 -2.98 18.50
CA GLU A 75 0.17 -3.18 19.67
C GLU A 75 1.66 -3.13 19.31
N VAL A 76 2.05 -3.75 18.20
CA VAL A 76 3.44 -3.80 17.72
C VAL A 76 3.62 -2.98 16.43
N GLY A 77 2.59 -2.92 15.59
CA GLY A 77 2.62 -2.33 14.25
C GLY A 77 2.16 -3.32 13.19
N ALA A 78 2.35 -2.96 11.92
CA ALA A 78 2.07 -3.80 10.76
C ALA A 78 3.07 -3.49 9.63
N ASP A 79 3.13 -4.38 8.64
CA ASP A 79 3.81 -4.13 7.36
C ASP A 79 2.80 -4.11 6.22
N ALA A 80 3.09 -3.31 5.19
CA ALA A 80 2.36 -3.30 3.94
C ALA A 80 3.22 -3.84 2.79
N THR A 81 2.61 -4.69 1.99
CA THR A 81 3.20 -5.35 0.82
C THR A 81 2.30 -5.14 -0.38
N LEU A 82 2.83 -4.48 -1.42
CA LEU A 82 2.14 -4.37 -2.70
C LEU A 82 2.37 -5.64 -3.51
N VAL A 83 1.31 -6.16 -4.11
CA VAL A 83 1.39 -7.30 -5.02
C VAL A 83 1.08 -6.82 -6.44
N VAL A 84 1.99 -7.16 -7.34
CA VAL A 84 1.89 -6.90 -8.77
C VAL A 84 1.80 -8.27 -9.44
N ASP A 85 0.81 -8.44 -10.31
CA ASP A 85 0.66 -9.62 -11.16
C ASP A 85 0.70 -9.21 -12.62
N ASN A 86 1.54 -9.88 -13.40
CA ASN A 86 1.68 -9.66 -14.83
C ASN A 86 1.98 -8.18 -15.18
N GLY A 87 2.73 -7.46 -14.35
CA GLY A 87 3.05 -6.05 -14.59
C GLY A 87 1.97 -5.04 -14.21
N LEU A 88 0.88 -5.47 -13.55
CA LEU A 88 -0.19 -4.61 -13.07
C LEU A 88 -0.39 -4.77 -11.56
N ILE A 89 -0.70 -3.66 -10.90
CA ILE A 89 -1.08 -3.68 -9.47
C ILE A 89 -2.35 -4.53 -9.31
N ASP A 90 -2.28 -5.51 -8.42
CA ASP A 90 -3.37 -6.44 -8.13
C ASP A 90 -4.01 -6.13 -6.77
N TYR A 91 -3.26 -6.29 -5.68
CA TYR A 91 -3.74 -5.98 -4.34
C TYR A 91 -2.65 -5.44 -3.41
N LEU A 92 -3.08 -4.81 -2.32
CA LEU A 92 -2.25 -4.40 -1.19
C LEU A 92 -2.58 -5.29 0.00
N GLU A 93 -1.57 -5.91 0.60
CA GLU A 93 -1.72 -6.68 1.83
C GLU A 93 -1.10 -5.93 2.99
N ILE A 94 -1.84 -5.81 4.09
CA ILE A 94 -1.37 -5.26 5.36
C ILE A 94 -1.40 -6.35 6.41
N TRP A 95 -0.27 -6.59 7.07
CA TRP A 95 -0.11 -7.65 8.05
C TRP A 95 0.34 -7.11 9.41
N ALA A 96 -0.48 -7.30 10.45
CA ALA A 96 -0.18 -6.91 11.82
C ALA A 96 0.89 -7.80 12.47
N PHE A 97 1.82 -7.16 13.17
CA PHE A 97 2.75 -7.84 14.05
C PHE A 97 2.11 -8.12 15.40
N GLY A 98 2.18 -9.38 15.84
CA GLY A 98 1.95 -9.76 17.24
C GLY A 98 0.53 -9.61 17.79
N GLY A 99 -0.47 -9.20 17.01
CA GLY A 99 -1.80 -8.86 17.53
C GLY A 99 -2.94 -9.00 16.54
N VAL A 100 -4.08 -8.41 16.91
CA VAL A 100 -5.30 -8.36 16.09
C VAL A 100 -5.29 -7.07 15.26
N TYR A 101 -5.48 -7.19 13.95
CA TYR A 101 -5.71 -6.00 13.11
C TYR A 101 -7.18 -5.56 13.26
N PRO A 102 -7.45 -4.24 13.39
CA PRO A 102 -8.82 -3.76 13.51
C PRO A 102 -9.65 -4.10 12.27
N SER A 103 -10.93 -4.39 12.45
CA SER A 103 -11.86 -4.67 11.34
C SER A 103 -12.36 -3.39 10.64
N HIS A 104 -11.51 -2.36 10.62
CA HIS A 104 -11.77 -1.05 10.02
C HIS A 104 -10.44 -0.39 9.63
N GLU A 105 -10.52 0.60 8.75
CA GLU A 105 -9.36 1.37 8.32
C GLU A 105 -8.78 2.24 9.46
N LEU A 106 -7.46 2.21 9.58
CA LEU A 106 -6.73 3.03 10.55
C LEU A 106 -6.87 4.51 10.24
N LYS A 107 -7.36 5.27 11.22
CA LYS A 107 -7.51 6.73 11.09
C LYS A 107 -6.30 7.51 11.59
N GLN A 108 -5.53 6.91 12.49
CA GLN A 108 -4.33 7.48 13.07
C GLN A 108 -3.17 6.53 12.78
N TYR A 109 -2.21 6.98 11.98
CA TYR A 109 -1.10 6.15 11.56
C TYR A 109 0.17 6.96 11.31
N GLU A 110 1.29 6.27 11.46
CA GLU A 110 2.60 6.67 10.96
C GLU A 110 3.10 5.60 9.99
N LEU A 111 3.54 6.02 8.81
CA LEU A 111 4.11 5.17 7.77
C LEU A 111 5.59 5.46 7.63
N GLU A 112 6.40 4.43 7.42
CA GLU A 112 7.85 4.58 7.20
C GLU A 112 8.37 3.56 6.18
N GLN A 113 9.15 4.03 5.20
CA GLN A 113 9.88 3.18 4.26
C GLN A 113 11.04 2.47 4.97
N VAL A 114 11.18 1.15 4.78
CA VAL A 114 12.17 0.33 5.52
C VAL A 114 13.02 -0.63 4.68
N TRP A 115 12.94 -0.60 3.35
CA TRP A 115 13.83 -1.43 2.52
C TRP A 115 15.26 -0.89 2.45
N GLN A 116 16.19 -1.75 2.03
CA GLN A 116 17.60 -1.40 1.88
C GLN A 116 17.76 -0.24 0.88
N ASN A 117 18.48 0.80 1.28
CA ASN A 117 18.68 2.05 0.51
C ASN A 117 17.40 2.85 0.24
N SER A 118 16.32 2.58 0.96
CA SER A 118 15.14 3.45 0.89
C SER A 118 15.49 4.89 1.33
N PRO A 119 14.77 5.90 0.80
CA PRO A 119 14.89 7.27 1.28
C PRO A 119 14.50 7.44 2.77
N GLY A 120 13.85 6.44 3.37
CA GLY A 120 13.38 6.49 4.75
C GLY A 120 12.29 7.53 4.98
N ARG A 121 11.47 7.82 3.96
CA ARG A 121 10.39 8.80 4.08
C ARG A 121 9.36 8.33 5.08
N LYS A 122 8.75 9.33 5.72
CA LYS A 122 7.69 9.16 6.71
C LYS A 122 6.48 9.98 6.32
N VAL A 123 5.30 9.44 6.58
CA VAL A 123 4.02 10.12 6.42
C VAL A 123 3.19 9.84 7.65
N SER A 124 2.59 10.87 8.25
CA SER A 124 1.61 10.70 9.32
C SER A 124 0.23 11.17 8.88
N SER A 125 -0.82 10.60 9.48
CA SER A 125 -2.20 11.06 9.30
C SER A 125 -2.42 12.50 9.79
N GLU A 126 -1.51 13.05 10.60
CA GLU A 126 -1.60 14.41 11.16
C GLU A 126 -1.03 15.50 10.24
N ASP A 127 -0.15 15.16 9.30
CA ASP A 127 0.51 16.10 8.37
C ASP A 127 -0.44 16.73 7.33
N SER A 128 -1.74 16.47 7.45
CA SER A 128 -2.79 16.85 6.49
C SER A 128 -3.79 17.85 7.07
N LYS A 129 -3.29 18.92 7.70
CA LYS A 129 -4.10 20.10 8.07
C LYS A 129 -3.92 21.24 7.07
#